data_AF-A0A198A9D8-F1
#
_entry.id   AF-A0A198A9D8-F1
#
_cell.length_a   1.000
_cell.length_b   1.000
_cell.length_c   1.000
_cell.angle_alpha   90.00
_cell.angle_beta   90.00
_cell.angle_gamma   90.00
#
_symmetry.space_group_name_H-M   'P 1'
#
loop_
_entity.id
_entity.type
_entity.pdbx_description
1 polymer ?
#
loop_
_entity_poly.entity_id
_entity_poly.type
_entity_poly.pdbx_seq_one_letter_code
_entity_poly.pdbx_strand_id
1 'polypeptide(L)'
;MIQLTKEQQIVSFLRKTIAHLTETPSLEHELGDDQLIQEVGMDSVRIIKLIVEIELNLEIAFDDDELLTENFATLMVINKQINQKLGVSL
;
A
#
# COMPACT_ATOMS: atom_id res chain seq x y z
N MET A 1 -24.77 -7.24 6.93
CA MET A 1 -23.49 -6.51 6.80
C MET A 1 -22.51 -7.48 6.18
N ILE A 2 -21.95 -7.18 5.00
CA ILE A 2 -20.94 -8.03 4.38
C ILE A 2 -19.61 -7.70 5.05
N GLN A 3 -18.96 -8.71 5.65
CA GLN A 3 -17.63 -8.54 6.22
C GLN A 3 -16.61 -8.53 5.07
N LEU A 4 -15.76 -7.51 5.01
CA LEU A 4 -14.66 -7.47 4.04
C LEU A 4 -13.67 -8.60 4.32
N THR A 5 -13.11 -9.19 3.27
CA THR A 5 -11.98 -10.12 3.41
C THR A 5 -10.73 -9.35 3.88
N LYS A 6 -9.77 -10.05 4.49
CA LYS A 6 -8.50 -9.44 4.93
C LYS A 6 -7.78 -8.71 3.80
N GLU A 7 -7.80 -9.30 2.61
CA GLU A 7 -7.25 -8.68 1.40
C GLU A 7 -7.96 -7.38 1.02
N GLN A 8 -9.30 -7.37 1.03
CA GLN A 8 -10.07 -6.15 0.76
C GLN A 8 -9.81 -5.05 1.81
N GLN A 9 -9.53 -5.44 3.06
CA GLN A 9 -9.14 -4.49 4.10
C GLN A 9 -7.75 -3.89 3.84
N ILE A 10 -6.76 -4.69 3.43
CA ILE A 10 -5.42 -4.19 3.07
C ILE A 10 -5.50 -3.23 1.88
N VAL A 11 -6.20 -3.61 0.82
CA VAL A 11 -6.37 -2.75 -0.36
C VAL A 11 -7.08 -1.44 0.02
N SER A 12 -8.14 -1.51 0.83
CA SER A 12 -8.83 -0.32 1.32
C SER A 12 -7.93 0.57 2.18
N PHE A 13 -7.09 -0.02 3.03
CA PHE A 13 -6.11 0.70 3.84
C PHE A 13 -5.10 1.43 2.95
N LEU A 14 -4.47 0.72 2.00
CA LEU A 14 -3.48 1.31 1.10
C LEU A 14 -4.05 2.50 0.30
N ARG A 15 -5.26 2.36 -0.25
CA ARG A 15 -5.94 3.42 -0.99
C ARG A 15 -6.18 4.67 -0.14
N LYS A 16 -6.64 4.50 1.11
CA LYS A 16 -6.85 5.59 2.07
C LYS A 16 -5.54 6.27 2.45
N THR A 17 -4.51 5.50 2.74
CA THR A 17 -3.21 6.03 3.13
C THR A 17 -2.56 6.81 1.98
N ILE A 18 -2.63 6.29 0.75
CA ILE A 18 -2.11 6.98 -0.44
C ILE A 18 -2.90 8.27 -0.71
N ALA A 19 -4.24 8.22 -0.67
CA ALA A 19 -5.09 9.40 -0.83
C ALA A 19 -4.78 10.48 0.23
N HIS A 20 -4.52 10.06 1.47
CA HIS A 20 -4.13 10.95 2.55
C HIS A 20 -2.75 11.59 2.31
N LEU A 21 -1.73 10.78 2.01
CA LEU A 21 -0.35 11.25 1.82
C LEU A 21 -0.17 12.15 0.59
N THR A 22 -1.02 11.98 -0.41
CA THR A 22 -1.06 12.79 -1.64
C THR A 22 -2.03 13.98 -1.55
N GLU A 23 -2.76 14.11 -0.43
CA GLU A 23 -3.81 15.11 -0.25
C GLU A 23 -4.88 15.07 -1.37
N THR A 24 -5.14 13.88 -1.92
CA THR A 24 -6.06 13.66 -3.05
C THR A 24 -7.11 12.61 -2.68
N PRO A 25 -8.24 13.01 -2.06
CA PRO A 25 -9.25 12.08 -1.55
C PRO A 25 -9.90 11.17 -2.61
N SER A 26 -9.96 11.60 -3.87
CA SER A 26 -10.59 10.80 -4.94
C SER A 26 -9.83 9.50 -5.24
N LEU A 27 -8.54 9.44 -4.93
CA LEU A 27 -7.70 8.24 -5.11
C LEU A 27 -8.17 7.05 -4.26
N GLU A 28 -8.97 7.27 -3.21
CA GLU A 28 -9.59 6.17 -2.46
C GLU A 28 -10.41 5.24 -3.36
N HIS A 29 -11.00 5.77 -4.42
CA HIS A 29 -11.87 5.06 -5.34
C HIS A 29 -11.33 4.98 -6.77
N GLU A 30 -10.44 5.89 -7.16
CA GLU A 30 -9.98 6.03 -8.55
C GLU A 30 -8.62 5.39 -8.84
N LEU A 31 -7.80 5.10 -7.82
CA LEU A 31 -6.46 4.54 -8.02
C LEU A 31 -6.54 3.15 -8.67
N GLY A 32 -5.86 2.90 -9.79
CA GLY A 32 -5.78 1.55 -10.36
C GLY A 32 -4.92 0.60 -9.53
N ASP A 33 -5.22 -0.70 -9.51
CA ASP A 33 -4.39 -1.68 -8.79
C ASP A 33 -3.00 -1.86 -9.43
N ASP A 34 -2.92 -1.68 -10.75
CA ASP A 34 -1.74 -1.76 -11.60
C ASP A 34 -1.14 -0.39 -11.97
N GLN A 35 -1.76 0.70 -11.52
CA GLN A 35 -1.29 2.06 -11.75
C GLN A 35 -0.02 2.35 -10.93
N LEU A 36 0.95 3.03 -11.54
CA LEU A 36 2.15 3.50 -10.84
C LEU A 36 1.77 4.58 -9.83
N ILE A 37 2.07 4.35 -8.54
CA ILE A 37 1.66 5.30 -7.50
C ILE A 37 2.45 6.62 -7.58
N GLN A 38 3.64 6.59 -8.20
CA GLN A 38 4.44 7.79 -8.45
C GLN A 38 3.71 8.78 -9.37
N GLU A 39 2.88 8.29 -10.30
CA GLU A 39 2.09 9.12 -11.22
C GLU A 39 0.96 9.87 -10.51
N VAL A 40 0.56 9.41 -9.31
CA VAL A 40 -0.47 10.06 -8.47
C VAL A 40 0.14 10.88 -7.34
N GLY A 41 1.42 11.23 -7.42
CA GLY A 41 2.08 12.15 -6.49
C GLY A 41 2.79 11.47 -5.31
N MET A 42 2.96 10.14 -5.33
CA MET A 42 3.81 9.43 -4.36
C MET A 42 5.28 9.57 -4.73
N ASP A 43 5.91 10.66 -4.30
CA ASP A 43 7.37 10.81 -4.37
C ASP A 43 8.09 9.88 -3.37
N SER A 44 9.42 9.87 -3.41
CA SER A 44 10.23 9.00 -2.53
C SER A 44 9.98 9.24 -1.04
N VAL A 45 9.72 10.49 -0.63
CA VAL A 45 9.46 10.82 0.78
C VAL A 45 8.10 10.28 1.20
N ARG A 46 7.08 10.41 0.35
CA ARG A 46 5.74 9.86 0.59
C ARG A 46 5.73 8.33 0.56
N ILE A 47 6.54 7.71 -0.30
CA ILE A 47 6.72 6.25 -0.30
C ILE A 47 7.31 5.79 1.03
N ILE A 48 8.35 6.44 1.54
CA ILE A 48 8.91 6.13 2.87
C ILE A 48 7.84 6.26 3.97
N LYS A 49 7.01 7.32 3.92
CA LYS A 49 5.90 7.47 4.87
C LYS A 49 4.87 6.35 4.74
N LEU A 50 4.52 5.94 3.53
CA LEU A 50 3.61 4.82 3.29
C LEU A 50 4.16 3.52 3.89
N ILE A 51 5.45 3.25 3.73
CA ILE A 51 6.11 2.09 4.32
C ILE A 51 5.96 2.10 5.84
N VAL A 52 6.26 3.24 6.49
CA VAL A 52 6.10 3.39 7.95
C VAL A 52 4.65 3.17 8.39
N GLU A 53 3.67 3.73 7.67
CA GLU A 53 2.25 3.53 7.99
C GLU A 53 1.84 2.05 7.85
N ILE A 54 2.35 1.34 6.84
CA ILE A 54 2.10 -0.09 6.66
C ILE A 54 2.63 -0.88 7.87
N GLU A 55 3.89 -0.66 8.25
CA GLU A 55 4.53 -1.39 9.34
C GLU A 55 3.80 -1.17 10.67
N LEU A 56 3.44 0.08 10.98
CA LEU A 56 2.75 0.44 12.21
C LEU A 56 1.32 -0.11 12.29
N ASN A 57 0.55 -0.05 11.19
CA ASN A 57 -0.86 -0.43 11.21
C ASN A 57 -1.08 -1.94 11.00
N LEU A 58 -0.14 -2.63 10.35
CA LEU A 58 -0.26 -4.06 10.05
C LEU A 58 0.67 -4.93 10.90
N GLU A 59 1.47 -4.33 11.79
CA GLU A 59 2.41 -5.02 12.68
C GLU A 59 3.40 -5.92 11.91
N ILE A 60 3.90 -5.41 10.78
CA ILE A 60 4.93 -6.05 9.96
C ILE A 60 6.19 -5.19 9.92
N ALA A 61 7.31 -5.78 9.50
CA ALA A 61 8.54 -5.06 9.22
C ALA A 61 9.11 -5.52 7.88
N PHE A 62 9.54 -4.56 7.06
CA PHE A 62 10.27 -4.84 5.83
C PHE A 62 11.76 -4.88 6.11
N ASP A 63 12.44 -5.83 5.47
CA ASP A 63 13.90 -5.94 5.53
C ASP A 63 14.53 -4.95 4.54
N ASP A 64 15.79 -4.56 4.77
CA ASP A 64 16.47 -3.53 3.96
C ASP A 64 16.50 -3.85 2.45
N ASP A 65 16.56 -5.14 2.10
CA ASP A 65 16.53 -5.63 0.71
C ASP A 65 15.13 -5.62 0.08
N GLU A 66 14.08 -5.49 0.88
CA GLU A 66 12.71 -5.33 0.43
C GLU A 66 12.34 -3.84 0.22
N LEU A 67 13.10 -2.92 0.80
CA LEU A 67 12.91 -1.46 0.71
C LEU A 67 13.34 -0.86 -0.64
N LEU A 68 13.10 -1.59 -1.74
CA LEU A 68 13.37 -1.15 -3.10
C LEU A 68 12.13 -0.46 -3.68
N THR A 69 12.31 0.68 -4.37
CA THR A 69 11.21 1.45 -4.97
C THR A 69 10.29 0.60 -5.86
N GLU A 70 10.84 -0.40 -6.54
CA GLU A 70 10.08 -1.36 -7.37
C GLU A 70 9.09 -2.21 -6.58
N ASN A 71 9.38 -2.53 -5.31
CA ASN A 71 8.46 -3.22 -4.41
C ASN A 71 7.31 -2.33 -3.93
N PHE A 72 7.36 -1.04 -4.22
CA PHE A 72 6.34 -0.05 -3.90
C PHE A 72 5.81 0.70 -5.13
N ALA A 73 5.88 0.07 -6.31
CA ALA A 73 5.50 0.71 -7.56
C ALA A 73 3.98 0.85 -7.77
N THR A 74 3.19 -0.17 -7.41
CA THR A 74 1.73 -0.19 -7.60
C THR A 74 1.03 -0.76 -6.38
N LEU A 75 -0.27 -0.51 -6.24
CA LEU A 75 -1.09 -1.11 -5.17
C LEU A 75 -0.98 -2.65 -5.14
N MET A 76 -1.02 -3.28 -6.30
CA MET A 76 -0.91 -4.73 -6.45
C MET A 76 0.43 -5.26 -5.93
N VAL A 77 1.53 -4.58 -6.25
CA VAL A 77 2.86 -5.01 -5.79
C VAL A 77 2.96 -4.84 -4.27
N ILE A 78 2.49 -3.71 -3.73
CA ILE A 78 2.52 -3.45 -2.28
C ILE A 78 1.65 -4.46 -1.52
N ASN A 79 0.44 -4.74 -2.01
CA ASN A 79 -0.46 -5.74 -1.42
C ASN A 79 0.20 -7.12 -1.40
N LYS A 80 0.94 -7.49 -2.45
CA LYS A 80 1.69 -8.75 -2.50
C LYS A 80 2.77 -8.81 -1.41
N GLN A 81 3.56 -7.74 -1.24
CA GLN A 81 4.60 -7.66 -0.20
C GLN A 81 4.00 -7.81 1.21
N ILE A 82 2.89 -7.11 1.47
CA ILE A 82 2.17 -7.20 2.75
C ILE A 82 1.65 -8.61 3.01
N ASN A 83 1.03 -9.24 2.01
CA ASN A 83 0.49 -10.59 2.17
C ASN A 83 1.60 -11.63 2.42
N GLN A 84 2.76 -11.47 1.80
CA GLN A 84 3.94 -12.29 2.08
C GLN A 84 4.38 -12.17 3.54
N LYS A 85 4.47 -10.94 4.09
CA LYS A 85 4.81 -10.71 5.49
C LYS A 85 3.77 -11.27 6.46
N LEU A 86 2.49 -11.20 6.10
CA LEU A 86 1.40 -11.72 6.93
C LEU A 86 1.23 -13.25 6.82
N GLY A 87 2.06 -13.94 6.02
CA GLY A 87 1.95 -15.38 5.78
C GLY A 87 0.67 -15.79 5.05
N VAL A 88 0.01 -14.85 4.39
CA VAL A 88 -1.21 -15.08 3.61
C VAL A 88 -0.77 -15.37 2.18
N SER A 89 -0.49 -16.64 1.87
CA SER A 89 -0.33 -17.06 0.48
C SER A 89 -1.72 -17.11 -0.16
N LEU A 90 -1.97 -16.27 -1.16
CA LEU A 90 -3.06 -16.46 -2.12
C LEU A 90 -2.71 -17.57 -3.11
#